data_AF-A0A812LJS2-F1
#
_entry.id   AF-A0A812LJS2-F1
#
_cell.length_a   1.000
_cell.length_b   1.000
_cell.length_c   1.000
_cell.angle_alpha   90.00
_cell.angle_beta   90.00
_cell.angle_gamma   90.00
#
_symmetry.space_group_name_H-M   'P 1'
#
loop_
_entity.id
_entity.type
_entity.pdbx_description
1 polymer ?
#
loop_
_entity_poly.entity_id
_entity_poly.type
_entity_poly.pdbx_seq_one_letter_code
_entity_poly.pdbx_strand_id
1 'polypeptide(L)'
;MPKNVNLFGSYLQNVSRKIQQGYRKSQMTRVVPVKAYGKTPSSSSQMALWGSDDFNYYTRKRWTGRWTRKKLYPLNYKKDFHSDALNTTIYNLRVTPSAVYSMDDAGGFDNYILRTPPQELRSATGEKMREVMYWYMRNPEVKSWGLPWKVFLRKKSRQDPEFTRYVHESKKEASGVMMAKQHAKFSPYYLPAQGYMHPARQEFMEGSVQPELNLWWRDSPALTAAFRRRLGEAKSFEEAHADHREPNSFRYGQTFGGGGKNNVSVP
;
A
#
# COMPACT_ATOMS: atom_id res chain seq x y z
N MET A 1 44.56 -28.46 6.03
CA MET A 1 43.14 -28.11 6.25
C MET A 1 42.31 -29.39 6.35
N PRO A 2 41.36 -29.52 7.28
CA PRO A 2 40.53 -30.72 7.34
C PRO A 2 39.65 -30.80 6.09
N LYS A 3 39.55 -32.02 5.53
CA LYS A 3 38.89 -32.31 4.25
C LYS A 3 37.37 -32.06 4.25
N ASN A 4 36.77 -31.87 5.43
CA ASN A 4 35.33 -31.64 5.60
C ASN A 4 35.08 -30.33 6.36
N VAL A 5 34.66 -29.29 5.64
CA VAL A 5 34.43 -27.93 6.18
C VAL A 5 33.36 -27.92 7.28
N ASN A 6 32.41 -28.86 7.21
CA ASN A 6 31.34 -29.05 8.21
C ASN A 6 31.86 -29.54 9.58
N LEU A 7 33.04 -30.16 9.63
CA LEU A 7 33.68 -30.66 10.87
C LEU A 7 34.65 -29.63 11.49
N PHE A 8 34.94 -28.53 10.79
CA PHE A 8 35.87 -27.51 11.26
C PHE A 8 35.35 -26.79 12.51
N GLY A 9 34.05 -26.53 12.56
CA GLY A 9 33.41 -25.90 13.73
C GLY A 9 33.46 -26.76 14.99
N SER A 10 33.35 -28.09 14.87
CA SER A 10 33.52 -29.02 16.00
C SER A 10 34.99 -29.17 16.40
N TYR A 11 35.92 -29.12 15.45
CA TYR A 11 37.35 -29.18 15.74
C TYR A 11 37.81 -27.93 16.52
N LEU A 12 37.35 -26.75 16.13
CA LEU A 12 37.67 -25.48 16.83
C LEU A 12 37.10 -25.39 18.25
N GLN A 13 36.01 -26.11 18.57
CA GLN A 13 35.46 -26.17 19.93
C GLN A 13 36.43 -26.86 20.91
N ASN A 14 37.25 -27.78 20.43
CA ASN A 14 38.24 -28.51 21.22
C ASN A 14 39.63 -27.83 21.24
N VAL A 15 39.77 -26.68 20.56
CA VAL A 15 41.02 -25.92 20.48
C VAL A 15 40.98 -24.73 21.45
N SER A 16 42.15 -24.27 21.93
CA SER A 16 42.30 -23.27 22.99
C SER A 16 41.50 -21.97 22.76
N ARG A 17 41.06 -21.32 23.87
CA ARG A 17 40.30 -20.05 23.87
C ARG A 17 40.94 -18.94 23.01
N LYS A 18 42.27 -18.95 22.86
CA LYS A 18 43.03 -17.95 22.08
C LYS A 18 42.78 -18.06 20.58
N ILE A 19 42.64 -19.29 20.07
CA ILE A 19 42.35 -19.56 18.65
C ILE A 19 40.87 -19.32 18.35
N GLN A 20 39.99 -19.53 19.34
CA GLN A 20 38.57 -19.22 19.24
C GLN A 20 38.29 -17.71 19.10
N GLN A 21 39.11 -16.84 19.69
CA GLN A 21 38.97 -15.37 19.61
C GLN A 21 39.22 -14.82 18.19
N GLY A 22 40.05 -15.49 17.39
CA GLY A 22 40.28 -15.10 15.99
C GLY A 22 39.15 -15.50 15.02
N TYR A 23 38.26 -16.40 15.45
CA TYR A 23 37.19 -16.94 14.60
C TYR A 23 36.01 -15.97 14.52
N ARG A 24 35.97 -15.15 13.47
CA ARG A 24 34.81 -14.29 13.21
C ARG A 24 33.72 -15.11 12.55
N LYS A 25 32.51 -15.09 13.10
CA LYS A 25 31.30 -15.73 12.54
C LYS A 25 31.01 -15.34 11.08
N SER A 26 31.54 -14.20 10.62
CA SER A 26 31.48 -13.72 9.24
C SER A 26 32.42 -14.45 8.27
N GLN A 27 33.43 -15.19 8.75
CA GLN A 27 34.34 -16.01 7.94
C GLN A 27 33.74 -17.37 7.54
N MET A 28 32.62 -17.78 8.15
CA MET A 28 31.80 -18.85 7.56
C MET A 28 31.19 -18.30 6.27
N THR A 29 31.58 -18.87 5.13
CA THR A 29 30.90 -18.67 3.84
C THR A 29 29.39 -18.67 4.07
N ARG A 30 28.72 -17.57 3.69
CA ARG A 30 27.25 -17.50 3.79
C ARG A 30 26.70 -18.72 3.07
N VAL A 31 25.95 -19.56 3.79
CA VAL A 31 25.33 -20.74 3.19
C VAL A 31 24.42 -20.25 2.07
N VAL A 32 24.80 -20.55 0.83
CA VAL A 32 23.94 -20.31 -0.33
C VAL A 32 22.79 -21.30 -0.21
N PRO A 33 21.54 -20.83 -0.05
CA PRO A 33 20.41 -21.72 0.05
C PRO A 33 20.29 -22.53 -1.24
N VAL A 34 20.14 -23.85 -1.12
CA VAL A 34 19.87 -24.71 -2.28
C VAL A 34 18.51 -24.33 -2.85
N LYS A 35 18.40 -24.28 -4.18
CA LYS A 35 17.14 -24.08 -4.90
C LYS A 35 16.10 -25.10 -4.45
N ALA A 36 14.83 -24.73 -4.44
CA ALA A 36 13.76 -25.52 -3.83
C ALA A 36 13.25 -26.69 -4.69
N TYR A 37 14.09 -27.26 -5.57
CA TYR A 37 13.70 -28.35 -6.46
C TYR A 37 13.11 -29.54 -5.69
N GLY A 38 12.03 -30.13 -6.22
CA GLY A 38 11.33 -31.27 -5.62
C GLY A 38 10.49 -30.94 -4.36
N LYS A 39 10.60 -29.74 -3.79
CA LYS A 39 9.77 -29.32 -2.65
C LYS A 39 8.43 -28.78 -3.14
N THR A 40 7.37 -28.95 -2.35
CA THR A 40 6.10 -28.24 -2.58
C THR A 40 6.34 -26.74 -2.45
N PRO A 41 5.98 -25.93 -3.45
CA PRO A 41 6.24 -24.50 -3.41
C PRO A 41 5.32 -23.81 -2.40
N SER A 42 5.84 -22.78 -1.74
CA SER A 42 5.06 -22.00 -0.78
C SER A 42 4.00 -21.14 -1.47
N SER A 43 2.91 -20.84 -0.76
CA SER A 43 1.85 -19.96 -1.26
C SER A 43 2.38 -18.57 -1.64
N SER A 44 3.40 -18.09 -0.94
CA SER A 44 4.06 -16.80 -1.26
C SER A 44 4.81 -16.87 -2.59
N SER A 45 5.52 -17.96 -2.85
CA SER A 45 6.20 -18.21 -4.13
C SER A 45 5.19 -18.29 -5.28
N GLN A 46 4.02 -18.91 -5.05
CA GLN A 46 2.96 -19.03 -6.07
C GLN A 46 2.35 -17.69 -6.51
N MET A 47 2.37 -16.67 -5.65
CA MET A 47 1.86 -15.33 -5.92
C MET A 47 2.92 -14.35 -6.47
N ALA A 48 4.11 -14.86 -6.80
CA ALA A 48 5.30 -14.09 -7.14
C ALA A 48 6.13 -14.81 -8.20
N LEU A 49 7.24 -14.23 -8.67
CA LEU A 49 8.18 -14.90 -9.57
C LEU A 49 9.51 -15.09 -8.86
N TRP A 50 9.73 -16.28 -8.29
CA TRP A 50 10.91 -16.55 -7.45
C TRP A 50 12.00 -17.36 -8.15
N GLY A 51 11.78 -17.82 -9.39
CA GLY A 51 12.84 -18.48 -10.18
C GLY A 51 13.48 -19.64 -9.43
N SER A 52 12.66 -20.60 -8.99
CA SER A 52 13.01 -21.75 -8.14
C SER A 52 13.46 -21.49 -6.69
N ASP A 53 13.53 -20.23 -6.25
CA ASP A 53 13.74 -19.92 -4.84
C ASP A 53 12.49 -20.18 -3.99
N ASP A 54 12.70 -20.52 -2.72
CA ASP A 54 11.64 -20.63 -1.71
C ASP A 54 12.20 -20.51 -0.29
N PHE A 55 11.32 -20.58 0.70
CA PHE A 55 11.71 -20.70 2.09
C PHE A 55 12.53 -21.96 2.31
N ASN A 56 13.74 -21.77 2.84
CA ASN A 56 14.61 -22.87 3.20
C ASN A 56 14.71 -23.01 4.72
N TYR A 57 14.91 -24.23 5.19
CA TYR A 57 15.09 -24.52 6.60
C TYR A 57 16.43 -25.20 6.79
N TYR A 58 17.20 -24.75 7.76
CA TYR A 58 18.44 -25.40 8.14
C TYR A 58 18.51 -25.55 9.66
N THR A 59 19.06 -26.67 10.10
CA THR A 59 19.43 -26.87 11.50
C THR A 59 20.87 -26.40 11.66
N ARG A 60 21.09 -25.50 12.63
CA ARG A 60 22.44 -25.09 13.02
C ARG A 60 22.73 -25.54 14.43
N LYS A 61 23.90 -26.12 14.63
CA LYS A 61 24.44 -26.36 15.97
C LYS A 61 24.91 -25.03 16.55
N ARG A 62 24.42 -24.66 17.73
CA ARG A 62 24.93 -23.53 18.49
C ARG A 62 26.29 -23.88 19.08
N TRP A 63 27.04 -22.88 19.51
CA TRP A 63 28.30 -23.08 20.23
C TRP A 63 28.11 -23.92 21.50
N THR A 64 26.94 -23.84 22.13
CA THR A 64 26.53 -24.64 23.32
C THR A 64 26.18 -26.10 23.00
N GLY A 65 26.38 -26.56 21.76
CA GLY A 65 26.01 -27.91 21.32
C GLY A 65 24.53 -28.13 20.99
N ARG A 66 23.63 -27.20 21.38
CA ARG A 66 22.18 -27.30 21.08
C ARG A 66 21.88 -27.06 19.60
N TRP A 67 21.03 -27.90 19.01
CA TRP A 67 20.54 -27.73 17.65
C TRP A 67 19.38 -26.74 17.60
N THR A 68 19.40 -25.83 16.64
CA THR A 68 18.28 -24.90 16.41
C THR A 68 17.92 -24.83 14.93
N ARG A 69 16.63 -24.97 14.64
CA ARG A 69 16.10 -24.77 13.29
C ARG A 69 15.99 -23.28 13.00
N LYS A 70 16.45 -22.86 11.83
CA LYS A 70 16.30 -21.50 11.34
C LYS A 70 15.68 -21.51 9.94
N LYS A 71 14.69 -20.64 9.76
CA LYS A 71 14.06 -20.37 8.46
C LYS A 71 14.86 -19.29 7.73
N LEU A 72 15.20 -19.55 6.48
CA LEU A 72 15.79 -18.61 5.54
C LEU A 72 14.69 -18.10 4.62
N TYR A 73 14.67 -16.78 4.47
CA TYR A 73 13.77 -16.07 3.58
C TYR A 73 14.54 -15.73 2.31
N PRO A 74 13.97 -15.96 1.12
CA PRO A 74 14.59 -15.44 -0.10
C PRO A 74 14.56 -13.92 -0.08
N LEU A 75 15.59 -13.29 -0.65
CA LEU A 75 15.56 -11.85 -0.88
C LEU A 75 14.53 -11.57 -1.97
N ASN A 76 13.53 -10.74 -1.66
CA ASN A 76 12.52 -10.34 -2.62
C ASN A 76 12.40 -8.82 -2.71
N TYR A 77 12.03 -8.34 -3.88
CA TYR A 77 11.76 -6.92 -4.14
C TYR A 77 10.53 -6.81 -5.05
N LYS A 78 9.93 -5.62 -5.06
CA LYS A 78 8.85 -5.28 -5.97
C LYS A 78 9.46 -4.56 -7.18
N LYS A 79 9.17 -5.05 -8.38
CA LYS A 79 9.65 -4.45 -9.63
C LYS A 79 8.52 -4.42 -10.63
N ASP A 80 8.56 -3.40 -11.48
CA ASP A 80 7.62 -3.24 -12.59
C ASP A 80 8.23 -3.86 -13.84
N PHE A 81 7.42 -4.59 -14.60
CA PHE A 81 7.84 -5.24 -15.85
C PHE A 81 6.92 -4.83 -16.98
N HIS A 82 7.50 -4.41 -18.09
CA HIS A 82 6.76 -4.25 -19.34
C HIS A 82 6.67 -5.60 -20.06
N SER A 83 5.47 -5.94 -20.54
CA SER A 83 5.21 -7.17 -21.28
C SER A 83 4.53 -6.81 -22.60
N ASP A 84 5.22 -7.07 -23.71
CA ASP A 84 4.71 -6.88 -25.07
C ASP A 84 3.68 -7.94 -25.39
N ALA A 85 3.89 -9.17 -24.89
CA ALA A 85 2.98 -10.29 -25.08
C ALA A 85 1.62 -10.03 -24.41
N LEU A 86 1.61 -9.41 -23.23
CA LEU A 86 0.38 -9.04 -22.50
C LEU A 86 -0.12 -7.62 -22.80
N ASN A 87 0.61 -6.84 -23.61
CA ASN A 87 0.34 -5.44 -23.95
C ASN A 87 0.10 -4.54 -22.72
N THR A 88 0.90 -4.73 -21.67
CA THR A 88 0.70 -4.04 -20.39
C THR A 88 1.95 -4.01 -19.52
N THR A 89 2.05 -2.99 -18.68
CA THR A 89 3.02 -2.92 -17.59
C THR A 89 2.46 -3.60 -16.34
N ILE A 90 3.13 -4.65 -15.89
CA ILE A 90 2.80 -5.34 -14.63
C ILE A 90 3.48 -4.58 -13.50
N TYR A 91 2.68 -3.84 -12.74
CA TYR A 91 3.15 -3.10 -11.58
C TYR A 91 3.34 -3.99 -10.35
N ASN A 92 4.37 -3.66 -9.55
CA ASN A 92 4.64 -4.18 -8.22
C ASN A 92 4.77 -5.71 -8.15
N LEU A 93 5.35 -6.34 -9.17
CA LEU A 93 5.56 -7.78 -9.16
C LEU A 93 6.65 -8.15 -8.17
N ARG A 94 6.38 -9.13 -7.30
CA ARG A 94 7.37 -9.64 -6.35
C ARG A 94 8.31 -10.59 -7.07
N VAL A 95 9.60 -10.26 -7.07
CA VAL A 95 10.66 -11.01 -7.75
C VAL A 95 11.85 -11.23 -6.83
N THR A 96 12.56 -12.33 -7.05
CA THR A 96 13.87 -12.60 -6.43
C THR A 96 15.00 -12.23 -7.39
N PRO A 97 16.23 -11.99 -6.89
CA PRO A 97 17.40 -11.81 -7.75
C PRO A 97 17.59 -12.96 -8.74
N SER A 98 17.39 -14.21 -8.30
CA SER A 98 17.48 -15.40 -9.15
C SER A 98 16.55 -15.30 -10.36
N ALA A 99 15.29 -14.93 -10.14
CA ALA A 99 14.32 -14.76 -11.21
C ALA A 99 14.71 -13.65 -12.19
N VAL A 100 15.25 -12.53 -11.70
CA VAL A 100 15.67 -11.42 -12.57
C VAL A 100 16.88 -11.79 -13.42
N TYR A 101 17.88 -12.49 -12.87
CA TYR A 101 18.98 -13.00 -13.69
C TYR A 101 18.47 -13.97 -14.76
N SER A 102 17.56 -14.88 -14.42
CA SER A 102 16.95 -15.77 -15.42
C SER A 102 16.09 -15.02 -16.45
N MET A 103 15.54 -13.85 -16.11
CA MET A 103 14.86 -12.98 -17.08
C MET A 103 15.84 -12.35 -18.06
N ASP A 104 16.98 -11.89 -17.57
CA ASP A 104 18.03 -11.31 -18.39
C ASP A 104 18.63 -12.39 -19.32
N ASP A 105 18.91 -13.58 -18.79
CA ASP A 105 19.43 -14.74 -19.55
C ASP A 105 18.44 -15.20 -20.65
N ALA A 106 17.14 -15.14 -20.37
CA ALA A 106 16.11 -15.49 -21.35
C ALA A 106 15.92 -14.43 -22.44
N GLY A 107 16.52 -13.24 -22.29
CA GLY A 107 16.37 -12.11 -23.19
C GLY A 107 15.06 -11.34 -22.97
N GLY A 108 14.61 -11.22 -21.72
CA GLY A 108 13.46 -10.40 -21.31
C GLY A 108 12.38 -11.15 -20.54
N PHE A 109 11.44 -10.38 -19.97
CA PHE A 109 10.36 -10.89 -19.13
C PHE A 109 9.44 -11.89 -19.85
N ASP A 110 9.00 -11.55 -21.06
CA ASP A 110 8.08 -12.41 -21.84
C ASP A 110 8.74 -13.72 -22.23
N ASN A 111 9.99 -13.65 -22.70
CA ASN A 111 10.78 -14.82 -23.07
C ASN A 111 11.00 -15.73 -21.85
N TYR A 112 11.28 -15.16 -20.68
CA TYR A 112 11.40 -15.91 -19.45
C TYR A 112 10.13 -16.68 -19.11
N ILE A 113 8.96 -16.02 -19.16
CA ILE A 113 7.69 -16.68 -18.87
C ILE A 113 7.39 -17.77 -19.89
N LEU A 114 7.66 -17.57 -21.18
CA LEU A 114 7.33 -18.53 -22.23
C LEU A 114 8.30 -19.72 -22.30
N ARG A 115 9.60 -19.50 -22.12
CA ARG A 115 10.66 -20.51 -22.29
C ARG A 115 10.92 -21.34 -21.04
N THR A 116 10.78 -20.76 -19.85
CA THR A 116 11.12 -21.46 -18.60
C THR A 116 10.13 -22.60 -18.35
N PRO A 117 10.54 -23.84 -18.09
CA PRO A 117 9.60 -24.91 -17.80
C PRO A 117 8.88 -24.71 -16.45
N PRO A 118 7.66 -25.26 -16.24
CA PRO A 118 6.89 -25.07 -15.02
C PRO A 118 7.62 -25.52 -13.74
N GLN A 119 8.50 -26.52 -13.86
CA GLN A 119 9.31 -27.06 -12.76
C GLN A 119 10.37 -26.07 -12.27
N GLU A 120 10.81 -25.14 -13.12
CA GLU A 120 11.78 -24.11 -12.78
C GLU A 120 11.10 -22.78 -12.44
N LEU A 121 10.07 -22.41 -13.20
CA LEU A 121 9.29 -21.19 -12.96
C LEU A 121 8.61 -21.23 -11.58
N ARG A 122 8.05 -22.39 -11.21
CA ARG A 122 7.42 -22.69 -9.91
C ARG A 122 6.48 -21.59 -9.41
N SER A 123 5.72 -20.98 -10.31
CA SER A 123 4.80 -19.89 -9.97
C SER A 123 3.46 -20.05 -10.68
N ALA A 124 2.39 -20.25 -9.91
CA ALA A 124 1.03 -20.23 -10.44
C ALA A 124 0.69 -18.88 -11.10
N THR A 125 1.27 -17.77 -10.62
CA THR A 125 1.06 -16.46 -11.24
C THR A 125 1.73 -16.39 -12.60
N GLY A 126 2.98 -16.87 -12.71
CA GLY A 126 3.71 -16.94 -13.98
C GLY A 126 3.07 -17.89 -14.98
N GLU A 127 2.58 -19.06 -14.54
CA GLU A 127 1.84 -19.99 -15.42
C GLU A 127 0.54 -19.39 -15.95
N LYS A 128 -0.20 -18.66 -15.11
CA LYS A 128 -1.40 -17.96 -15.55
C LYS A 128 -1.08 -16.86 -16.58
N MET A 129 0.03 -16.14 -16.41
CA MET A 129 0.50 -15.18 -17.41
C MET A 129 0.83 -15.90 -18.72
N ARG A 130 1.58 -17.00 -18.66
CA ARG A 130 1.91 -17.84 -19.83
C ARG A 130 0.68 -18.32 -20.57
N GLU A 131 -0.31 -18.83 -19.84
CA GLU A 131 -1.57 -19.28 -20.43
C GLU A 131 -2.30 -18.17 -21.20
N VAL A 132 -2.28 -16.95 -20.68
CA VAL A 132 -2.87 -15.77 -21.34
C VAL A 132 -2.03 -15.34 -22.53
N MET A 133 -0.69 -15.35 -22.42
CA MET A 133 0.21 -15.06 -23.54
C MET A 133 -0.02 -16.03 -24.72
N TYR A 134 -0.08 -17.35 -24.47
CA TYR A 134 -0.38 -18.34 -25.51
C TYR A 134 -1.81 -18.20 -26.06
N TRP A 135 -2.74 -17.71 -25.26
CA TRP A 135 -4.09 -17.43 -25.75
C TRP A 135 -4.12 -16.20 -26.66
N TYR A 136 -3.39 -15.14 -26.33
CA TYR A 136 -3.23 -13.97 -27.19
C TYR A 136 -2.48 -14.26 -28.49
N MET A 137 -1.47 -15.15 -28.46
CA MET A 137 -0.78 -15.60 -29.67
C MET A 137 -1.73 -16.30 -30.65
N ARG A 138 -2.73 -17.03 -30.14
CA ARG A 138 -3.75 -17.69 -30.95
C ARG A 138 -4.87 -16.74 -31.39
N ASN A 139 -5.14 -15.69 -30.61
CA ASN A 139 -6.24 -14.75 -30.82
C ASN A 139 -5.71 -13.31 -30.82
N PRO A 140 -5.05 -12.87 -31.90
CA PRO A 140 -4.46 -11.53 -31.98
C PRO A 140 -5.51 -10.42 -31.93
N GLU A 141 -6.72 -10.68 -32.41
CA GLU A 141 -7.86 -9.75 -32.37
C GLU A 141 -8.19 -9.32 -30.94
N VAL A 142 -8.20 -10.27 -30.00
CA VAL A 142 -8.52 -9.95 -28.60
C VAL A 142 -7.40 -9.15 -27.94
N LYS A 143 -6.15 -9.40 -28.32
CA LYS A 143 -5.01 -8.60 -27.86
C LYS A 143 -5.13 -7.15 -28.31
N SER A 144 -5.65 -6.90 -29.51
CA SER A 144 -5.82 -5.57 -30.08
C SER A 144 -6.79 -4.67 -29.29
N TRP A 145 -7.73 -5.27 -28.54
CA TRP A 145 -8.67 -4.52 -27.70
C TRP A 145 -7.98 -3.78 -26.54
N GLY A 146 -6.74 -4.10 -26.21
CA GLY A 146 -5.97 -3.39 -25.17
C GLY A 146 -6.53 -3.54 -23.76
N LEU A 147 -7.33 -4.58 -23.52
CA LEU A 147 -7.90 -4.86 -22.20
C LEU A 147 -6.83 -5.39 -21.24
N PRO A 148 -6.95 -5.13 -19.92
CA PRO A 148 -6.02 -5.69 -18.94
C PRO A 148 -6.03 -7.23 -18.98
N TRP A 149 -4.87 -7.86 -19.10
CA TRP A 149 -4.74 -9.32 -19.17
C TRP A 149 -5.44 -10.10 -18.05
N LYS A 150 -5.58 -9.49 -16.86
CA LYS A 150 -6.28 -10.06 -15.69
C LYS A 150 -7.76 -10.38 -15.99
N VAL A 151 -8.36 -9.69 -16.95
CA VAL A 151 -9.73 -9.94 -17.42
C VAL A 151 -9.87 -11.36 -17.99
N PHE A 152 -8.83 -11.84 -18.68
CA PHE A 152 -8.80 -13.16 -19.32
C PHE A 152 -8.07 -14.24 -18.50
N LEU A 153 -7.81 -13.96 -17.21
CA LEU A 153 -7.10 -14.89 -16.33
C LEU A 153 -7.82 -16.23 -16.16
N ARG A 154 -9.15 -16.19 -16.11
CA ARG A 154 -9.98 -17.38 -15.89
C ARG A 154 -10.23 -18.09 -17.23
N LYS A 155 -10.30 -19.43 -17.20
CA LYS A 155 -10.63 -20.22 -18.41
C LYS A 155 -12.00 -19.87 -18.97
N LYS A 156 -13.01 -19.66 -18.11
CA LYS A 156 -14.36 -19.23 -18.52
C LYS A 156 -14.34 -17.91 -19.30
N SER A 157 -13.53 -16.95 -18.85
CA SER A 157 -13.37 -15.64 -19.51
C SER A 157 -12.71 -15.73 -20.90
N ARG A 158 -11.97 -16.81 -21.17
CA ARG A 158 -11.35 -17.07 -22.48
C ARG A 158 -12.27 -17.81 -23.45
N GLN A 159 -13.33 -18.45 -22.96
CA GLN A 159 -14.32 -19.12 -23.82
C GLN A 159 -15.12 -18.10 -24.60
N ASP A 160 -15.65 -17.08 -23.90
CA ASP A 160 -16.43 -16.00 -24.50
C ASP A 160 -15.73 -14.64 -24.28
N PRO A 161 -14.81 -14.25 -25.17
CA PRO A 161 -14.01 -13.04 -25.00
C PRO A 161 -14.84 -11.75 -25.15
N GLU A 162 -15.83 -11.73 -26.05
CA GLU A 162 -16.69 -10.57 -26.28
C GLU A 162 -17.58 -10.27 -25.07
N PHE A 163 -18.24 -11.29 -24.52
CA PHE A 163 -19.03 -11.13 -23.29
C PHE A 163 -18.15 -10.65 -22.13
N THR A 164 -16.94 -11.20 -22.02
CA THR A 164 -15.98 -10.77 -21.01
C THR A 164 -15.59 -9.30 -21.18
N ARG A 165 -15.39 -8.85 -22.42
CA ARG A 165 -15.15 -7.44 -22.76
C ARG A 165 -16.32 -6.55 -22.36
N TYR A 166 -17.54 -6.91 -22.76
CA TYR A 166 -18.76 -6.19 -22.39
C TYR A 166 -18.90 -6.04 -20.87
N VAL A 167 -18.72 -7.12 -20.12
CA VAL A 167 -18.78 -7.09 -18.64
C VAL A 167 -17.70 -6.18 -18.06
N HIS A 168 -16.51 -6.14 -18.66
CA HIS A 168 -15.45 -5.24 -18.21
C HIS A 168 -15.79 -3.77 -18.49
N GLU A 169 -16.24 -3.44 -19.69
CA GLU A 169 -16.64 -2.09 -20.10
C GLU A 169 -17.80 -1.57 -19.24
N SER A 170 -18.86 -2.38 -19.05
CA SER A 170 -19.99 -2.04 -18.17
C SER A 170 -19.55 -1.75 -16.73
N LYS A 171 -18.63 -2.57 -16.17
CA LYS A 171 -18.08 -2.32 -14.83
C LYS A 171 -17.20 -1.08 -14.77
N LYS A 172 -16.45 -0.80 -15.83
CA LYS A 172 -15.61 0.39 -15.95
C LYS A 172 -16.47 1.65 -15.97
N GLU A 173 -17.56 1.66 -16.73
CA GLU A 173 -18.54 2.76 -16.77
C GLU A 173 -19.19 2.98 -15.41
N ALA A 174 -19.69 1.91 -14.78
CA ALA A 174 -20.29 2.01 -13.44
C ALA A 174 -19.29 2.55 -12.39
N SER A 175 -18.04 2.11 -12.45
CA SER A 175 -16.96 2.64 -11.60
C SER A 175 -16.68 4.11 -11.90
N GLY A 176 -16.69 4.51 -13.18
CA GLY A 176 -16.51 5.89 -13.60
C GLY A 176 -17.61 6.80 -13.07
N VAL A 177 -18.88 6.36 -13.15
CA VAL A 177 -20.03 7.09 -12.58
C VAL A 177 -19.91 7.22 -11.07
N MET A 178 -19.49 6.15 -10.37
CA MET A 178 -19.27 6.19 -8.93
C MET A 178 -18.16 7.18 -8.54
N MET A 179 -17.02 7.13 -9.23
CA MET A 179 -15.90 8.05 -9.01
C MET A 179 -16.30 9.49 -9.32
N ALA A 180 -17.01 9.74 -10.43
CA ALA A 180 -17.53 11.06 -10.77
C ALA A 180 -18.44 11.62 -9.67
N LYS A 181 -19.33 10.80 -9.10
CA LYS A 181 -20.18 11.20 -7.96
C LYS A 181 -19.37 11.51 -6.70
N GLN A 182 -18.27 10.79 -6.45
CA GLN A 182 -17.37 11.08 -5.33
C GLN A 182 -16.60 12.38 -5.56
N HIS A 183 -16.01 12.56 -6.73
CA HIS A 183 -15.27 13.77 -7.11
C HIS A 183 -16.18 15.00 -7.16
N ALA A 184 -17.44 14.84 -7.57
CA ALA A 184 -18.42 15.92 -7.57
C ALA A 184 -18.54 16.57 -6.18
N LYS A 185 -18.43 15.81 -5.08
CA LYS A 185 -18.48 16.35 -3.70
C LYS A 185 -17.33 17.30 -3.36
N PHE A 186 -16.20 17.16 -4.05
CA PHE A 186 -14.99 17.94 -3.83
C PHE A 186 -14.76 18.98 -4.94
N SER A 187 -15.70 19.14 -5.87
CA SER A 187 -15.64 20.16 -6.90
C SER A 187 -15.84 21.54 -6.27
N PRO A 188 -15.07 22.57 -6.66
CA PRO A 188 -15.29 23.94 -6.20
C PRO A 188 -16.66 24.51 -6.61
N TYR A 189 -17.33 23.86 -7.58
CA TYR A 189 -18.68 24.20 -8.03
C TYR A 189 -19.76 23.29 -7.42
N TYR A 190 -19.41 22.45 -6.45
CA TYR A 190 -20.38 21.62 -5.75
C TYR A 190 -21.21 22.46 -4.79
N LEU A 191 -22.42 22.78 -5.22
CA LEU A 191 -23.46 23.31 -4.33
C LEU A 191 -24.16 22.10 -3.68
N PRO A 192 -24.11 21.94 -2.34
CA PRO A 192 -24.88 20.90 -1.67
C PRO A 192 -26.36 21.06 -2.00
N ALA A 193 -27.10 19.94 -2.06
CA ALA A 193 -28.54 19.98 -2.31
C ALA A 193 -29.20 20.97 -1.34
N GLN A 194 -30.10 21.83 -1.85
CA GLN A 194 -30.66 23.00 -1.17
C GLN A 194 -31.14 22.75 0.28
N GLY A 195 -31.55 21.52 0.61
CA GLY A 195 -31.93 21.11 1.97
C GLY A 195 -30.83 21.22 3.05
N TYR A 196 -29.55 21.33 2.66
CA TYR A 196 -28.42 21.48 3.59
C TYR A 196 -27.72 22.84 3.48
N MET A 197 -28.27 23.80 2.72
CA MET A 197 -27.68 25.13 2.56
C MET A 197 -27.91 26.06 3.77
N HIS A 198 -28.86 25.73 4.62
CA HIS A 198 -29.11 26.49 5.84
C HIS A 198 -28.48 25.78 7.04
N PRO A 199 -27.70 26.46 7.89
CA PRO A 199 -27.41 25.91 9.22
C PRO A 199 -28.76 25.55 9.85
N ALA A 200 -28.84 24.36 10.47
CA ALA A 200 -30.07 23.89 11.10
C ALA A 200 -30.66 25.04 11.92
N ARG A 201 -31.84 25.55 11.52
CA ARG A 201 -32.50 26.60 12.29
C ARG A 201 -32.71 26.01 13.67
N GLN A 202 -32.11 26.63 14.68
CA GLN A 202 -32.38 26.25 16.06
C GLN A 202 -33.89 26.35 16.26
N GLU A 203 -34.52 25.25 16.68
CA GLU A 203 -35.95 25.24 16.98
C GLU A 203 -36.17 26.17 18.17
N PHE A 204 -36.75 27.34 17.91
CA PHE A 204 -37.17 28.25 18.97
C PHE A 204 -38.41 27.64 19.61
N MET A 205 -38.25 27.06 20.81
CA MET A 205 -39.40 26.65 21.60
C MET A 205 -40.11 27.91 22.13
N GLU A 206 -41.34 28.14 21.66
CA GLU A 206 -42.22 29.20 22.18
C GLU A 206 -42.39 29.01 23.69
N GLY A 207 -41.98 30.02 24.47
CA GLY A 207 -42.01 29.98 25.94
C GLY A 207 -40.68 29.65 26.63
N SER A 208 -39.59 29.40 25.89
CA SER A 208 -38.26 29.30 26.49
C SER A 208 -37.76 30.68 26.98
N VAL A 209 -37.21 30.74 28.20
CA VAL A 209 -36.54 31.94 28.73
C VAL A 209 -35.29 32.17 27.89
N GLN A 210 -35.32 33.17 27.01
CA GLN A 210 -34.15 33.51 26.23
C GLN A 210 -33.04 33.98 27.18
N PRO A 211 -31.80 33.49 27.03
CA PRO A 211 -30.69 34.03 27.80
C PRO A 211 -30.56 35.53 27.48
N GLU A 212 -30.39 36.36 28.51
CA GLU A 212 -30.14 37.78 28.31
C GLU A 212 -28.92 37.95 27.41
N LEU A 213 -29.09 38.65 26.28
CA LEU A 213 -27.97 38.94 25.39
C LEU A 213 -26.96 39.78 26.16
N ASN A 214 -25.76 39.22 26.39
CA ASN A 214 -24.66 39.97 26.97
C ASN A 214 -24.10 40.96 25.92
N LEU A 215 -24.69 42.15 25.89
CA LEU A 215 -24.28 43.27 25.05
C LEU A 215 -23.19 44.10 25.73
N TRP A 216 -22.04 43.48 26.04
CA TRP A 216 -20.91 44.08 26.76
C TRP A 216 -20.47 45.47 26.22
N TRP A 217 -20.67 45.74 24.93
CA TRP A 217 -20.34 47.03 24.31
C TRP A 217 -21.31 48.16 24.70
N ARG A 218 -22.46 47.82 25.28
CA ARG A 218 -23.53 48.74 25.69
C ARG A 218 -23.42 49.15 27.17
N ASP A 219 -22.51 48.51 27.91
CA ASP A 219 -22.30 48.76 29.35
C ASP A 219 -21.72 50.16 29.63
N SER A 220 -20.97 50.74 28.67
CA SER A 220 -20.46 52.11 28.80
C SER A 220 -20.51 52.90 27.49
N PRO A 221 -20.69 54.24 27.55
CA PRO A 221 -20.73 55.10 26.36
C PRO A 221 -19.45 55.04 25.52
N ALA A 222 -18.29 54.88 26.18
CA ALA A 222 -16.99 54.77 25.50
C ALA A 222 -16.87 53.48 24.68
N LEU A 223 -17.32 52.34 25.24
CA LEU A 223 -17.35 51.06 24.53
C LEU A 223 -18.34 51.09 23.36
N THR A 224 -19.48 51.75 23.54
CA THR A 224 -20.48 51.89 22.47
C THR A 224 -19.93 52.73 21.31
N ALA A 225 -19.23 53.82 21.59
CA ALA A 225 -18.60 54.66 20.58
C ALA A 225 -17.48 53.92 19.83
N ALA A 226 -16.62 53.20 20.56
CA ALA A 226 -15.55 52.39 19.96
C ALA A 226 -16.11 51.27 19.07
N PHE A 227 -17.16 50.58 19.52
CA PHE A 227 -17.82 49.54 18.74
C PHE A 227 -18.46 50.08 17.46
N ARG A 228 -19.17 51.21 17.54
CA ARG A 228 -19.76 51.88 16.35
C ARG A 228 -18.70 52.34 15.37
N ARG A 229 -17.56 52.86 15.85
CA ARG A 229 -16.42 53.21 14.99
C ARG A 229 -15.90 52.00 14.24
N ARG A 230 -15.71 50.88 14.95
CA ARG A 230 -15.24 49.62 14.37
C ARG A 230 -16.21 49.02 13.36
N LEU A 231 -17.53 49.15 13.57
CA LEU A 231 -18.55 48.77 12.58
C LEU A 231 -18.48 49.63 11.31
N GLY A 232 -18.13 50.92 11.43
CA GLY A 232 -17.90 51.79 10.29
C GLY A 232 -16.61 51.46 9.53
N GLU A 233 -15.58 50.98 10.23
CA GLU A 233 -14.29 50.53 9.69
C GLU A 233 -14.36 49.14 9.05
N ALA A 234 -15.31 48.29 9.47
CA ALA A 234 -15.56 46.96 8.92
C ALA A 234 -16.24 47.02 7.53
N LYS A 235 -15.58 47.67 6.57
CA LYS A 235 -16.01 47.81 5.17
C LYS A 235 -15.32 46.81 4.25
N SER A 236 -15.08 45.59 4.70
CA SER A 236 -14.73 44.46 3.84
C SER A 236 -14.65 43.19 4.69
N PHE A 237 -15.33 42.13 4.26
CA PHE A 237 -15.24 40.80 4.88
C PHE A 237 -13.88 40.11 4.64
N GLU A 238 -12.91 40.80 4.02
CA GLU A 238 -11.68 40.17 3.53
C GLU A 238 -10.41 40.50 4.36
N GLU A 239 -10.48 41.35 5.40
CA GLU A 239 -9.22 41.82 6.03
C GLU A 239 -9.19 41.90 7.57
N ALA A 240 -10.00 41.09 8.26
CA ALA A 240 -9.92 41.01 9.71
C ALA A 240 -9.87 39.56 10.20
N HIS A 241 -8.71 38.91 10.03
CA HIS A 241 -8.34 37.86 10.98
C HIS A 241 -8.14 38.53 12.34
N ALA A 242 -9.12 38.40 13.23
CA ALA A 242 -9.00 38.85 14.60
C ALA A 242 -7.82 38.12 15.26
N ASP A 243 -6.70 38.82 15.46
CA ASP A 243 -5.54 38.24 16.10
C ASP A 243 -5.86 37.98 17.59
N HIS A 244 -5.89 36.70 17.95
CA HIS A 244 -6.17 36.17 19.29
C HIS A 244 -5.28 36.73 20.41
N ARG A 245 -4.20 37.46 20.07
CA ARG A 245 -3.27 38.09 21.02
C ARG A 245 -3.70 39.50 21.44
N GLU A 246 -4.69 40.11 20.79
CA GLU A 246 -5.18 41.43 21.19
C GLU A 246 -6.08 41.34 22.44
N PRO A 247 -5.91 42.24 23.42
CA PRO A 247 -6.62 42.19 24.69
C PRO A 247 -8.15 42.36 24.56
N ASN A 248 -8.63 42.97 23.47
CA ASN A 248 -10.04 43.29 23.23
C ASN A 248 -10.64 42.49 22.05
N SER A 249 -10.02 41.37 21.67
CA SER A 249 -10.53 40.49 20.60
C SER A 249 -11.72 39.65 21.08
N PHE A 250 -12.70 39.43 20.21
CA PHE A 250 -13.86 38.57 20.48
C PHE A 250 -13.39 37.10 20.58
N ARG A 251 -13.39 36.54 21.78
CA ARG A 251 -12.97 35.15 22.05
C ARG A 251 -14.17 34.22 21.90
N TYR A 252 -14.20 33.43 20.83
CA TYR A 252 -15.16 32.32 20.73
C TYR A 252 -14.72 31.19 21.67
N GLY A 253 -15.52 30.92 22.70
CA GLY A 253 -15.55 29.63 23.41
C GLY A 253 -14.26 29.14 24.09
N GLN A 254 -14.07 29.49 25.35
CA GLN A 254 -13.50 28.57 26.35
C GLN A 254 -14.55 27.56 26.86
N THR A 255 -15.49 27.18 25.99
CA THR A 255 -16.53 26.19 26.29
C THR A 255 -16.53 25.17 25.17
N PHE A 256 -15.93 24.01 25.47
CA PHE A 256 -16.20 22.68 24.90
C PHE A 256 -16.78 22.66 23.47
N GLY A 257 -15.90 22.87 22.48
CA GLY A 257 -16.12 22.37 21.13
C GLY A 257 -15.82 20.87 21.11
N GLY A 258 -16.87 20.05 20.97
CA GLY A 258 -16.80 18.59 20.96
C GLY A 258 -15.89 18.03 19.89
N GLY A 259 -14.65 17.74 20.28
CA GLY A 259 -13.81 16.68 19.71
C GLY A 259 -13.98 15.43 20.55
N GLY A 260 -14.12 14.27 19.90
CA GLY A 260 -14.48 13.01 20.52
C GLY A 260 -13.62 12.56 21.72
N LYS A 261 -14.20 11.64 22.51
CA LYS A 261 -13.62 11.00 23.69
C LYS A 261 -12.17 10.57 23.46
N ASN A 262 -11.24 11.22 24.15
CA ASN A 262 -9.94 10.62 24.49
C ASN A 262 -9.67 10.89 25.98
N ASN A 263 -9.84 9.83 26.77
CA ASN A 263 -9.44 9.78 28.17
C ASN A 263 -7.91 9.85 28.25
N VAL A 264 -7.38 10.97 28.76
CA VAL A 264 -6.09 10.98 29.45
C VAL A 264 -6.16 12.04 30.55
N SER A 265 -6.33 11.59 31.78
CA SER A 265 -6.08 12.35 33.00
C SER A 265 -4.61 12.18 33.38
N VAL A 266 -3.88 13.27 33.59
CA VAL A 266 -2.61 13.27 34.31
C VAL A 266 -2.61 14.49 35.24
N PRO A 267 -2.17 14.34 36.51
CA PRO A 267 -2.30 15.32 37.60
C PRO A 267 -1.61 16.66 37.36
#